data_AF-E3K3D7-F1
#
_entry.id   AF-E3K3D7-F1
#
_cell.length_a   1.000
_cell.length_b   1.000
_cell.length_c   1.000
_cell.angle_alpha   90.00
_cell.angle_beta   90.00
_cell.angle_gamma   90.00
#
_symmetry.space_group_name_H-M   'P 1'
#
loop_
_entity.id
_entity.type
_entity.pdbx_description
1 polymer ?
#
loop_
_entity_poly.entity_id
_entity_poly.type
_entity_poly.pdbx_seq_one_letter_code
_entity_poly.pdbx_strand_id
1 'polypeptide(L)'
;MNFVLQLSVLLLTIISQSFVRSSPFTTRATEVIPDPATTCSRPGLAALTYDDGPYDYENKISDYLNARHIKGTFYVNGNNYDCIYDEAIVKHLKRTFSQGHLIGSHTWSHANISSLSAAELNQQLDLVEVALIKILGVKPKFFRPPYGAFDQKSLAILKKRGYIVANWSFDSEDAVGATPEQSMASYKELSKQFPASQITLNHETYQTTAEKVTPYAVPLLQKAGYKLVHISECLGTGTKLTDLYQWVGKPSVRDASWTCNGTPAPTDN
;
A
#
# COMPACT_ATOMS: atom_id res chain seq x y z
N MET A 1 0.11 65.92 73.11
CA MET A 1 -0.12 67.22 72.45
C MET A 1 -0.56 66.92 71.02
N ASN A 2 -1.82 67.19 70.70
CA ASN A 2 -2.46 66.90 69.41
C ASN A 2 -1.80 67.71 68.30
N PHE A 3 -1.47 67.07 67.17
CA PHE A 3 -1.43 67.76 65.88
C PHE A 3 -1.96 66.84 64.77
N VAL A 4 -3.08 67.29 64.20
CA VAL A 4 -3.76 66.79 63.01
C VAL A 4 -2.94 67.23 61.80
N LEU A 5 -2.68 66.34 60.84
CA LEU A 5 -2.28 66.75 59.49
C LEU A 5 -3.16 66.07 58.43
N GLN A 6 -3.72 66.93 57.59
CA GLN A 6 -4.69 66.64 56.53
C GLN A 6 -4.11 65.78 55.40
N LEU A 7 -4.96 64.86 54.94
CA LEU A 7 -4.84 64.11 53.70
C LEU A 7 -4.92 65.03 52.48
N SER A 8 -4.03 64.80 51.52
CA SER A 8 -4.22 65.15 50.11
C SER A 8 -4.08 63.86 49.29
N VAL A 9 -5.21 63.33 48.82
CA VAL A 9 -5.27 62.15 47.96
C VAL A 9 -5.12 62.60 46.51
N LEU A 10 -4.02 62.20 45.86
CA LEU A 10 -3.83 62.36 44.42
C LEU A 10 -4.18 61.03 43.74
N LEU A 11 -5.37 60.93 43.14
CA LEU A 11 -5.76 59.77 42.34
C LEU A 11 -5.06 59.84 40.98
N LEU A 12 -4.06 58.98 40.76
CA LEU A 12 -3.54 58.71 39.41
C LEU A 12 -4.36 57.59 38.75
N THR A 13 -5.14 57.95 37.75
CA THR A 13 -5.81 56.99 36.85
C THR A 13 -4.78 56.41 35.86
N ILE A 14 -4.34 55.17 36.12
CA ILE A 14 -3.53 54.41 35.18
C ILE A 14 -4.47 53.83 34.12
N ILE A 15 -4.46 54.41 32.91
CA ILE A 15 -5.15 53.83 31.75
C ILE A 15 -4.27 52.70 31.22
N SER A 16 -4.62 51.45 31.54
CA SER A 16 -3.97 50.28 30.94
C SER A 16 -4.42 50.15 29.48
N GLN A 17 -3.56 50.52 28.54
CA GLN A 17 -3.79 50.20 27.13
C GLN A 17 -3.50 48.70 26.92
N SER A 18 -4.58 47.92 26.83
CA SER A 18 -4.52 46.51 26.44
C SER A 18 -4.11 46.43 24.96
N PHE A 19 -2.83 46.20 24.69
CA PHE A 19 -2.38 45.82 23.35
C PHE A 19 -2.91 44.42 23.03
N VAL A 20 -3.97 44.35 22.23
CA VAL A 20 -4.42 43.10 21.62
C VAL A 20 -3.37 42.70 20.59
N ARG A 21 -2.49 41.77 20.97
CA ARG A 21 -1.49 41.19 20.08
C ARG A 21 -2.23 40.23 19.13
N SER A 22 -2.63 40.73 17.96
CA SER A 22 -3.15 39.87 16.89
C SER A 22 -2.06 38.88 16.51
N SER A 23 -2.25 37.60 16.83
CA SER A 23 -1.37 36.54 16.33
C SER A 23 -1.47 36.53 14.81
N PRO A 24 -0.33 36.51 14.08
CA PRO A 24 -0.40 36.41 12.64
C PRO A 24 -1.10 35.09 12.29
N PHE A 25 -2.15 35.17 11.48
CA PHE A 25 -2.72 34.00 10.82
C PHE A 25 -1.61 33.37 10.01
N THR A 26 -0.96 32.35 10.59
CA THR A 26 -0.06 31.49 9.84
C THR A 26 -0.98 30.66 8.97
N THR A 27 -1.13 31.04 7.70
CA THR A 27 -1.67 30.15 6.67
C THR A 27 -0.89 28.85 6.79
N ARG A 28 -1.52 27.81 7.34
CA ARG A 28 -0.95 26.45 7.33
C ARG A 28 -0.76 26.12 5.86
N ALA A 29 0.47 26.16 5.38
CA ALA A 29 0.79 25.60 4.07
C ALA A 29 0.23 24.18 4.07
N THR A 30 -0.64 23.87 3.10
CA THR A 30 -1.13 22.50 2.91
C THR A 30 0.09 21.63 2.67
N GLU A 31 0.38 20.76 3.64
CA GLU A 31 1.47 19.79 3.52
C GLU A 31 1.23 18.94 2.28
N VAL A 32 2.09 19.09 1.27
CA VAL A 32 2.06 18.27 0.06
C VAL A 32 2.51 16.87 0.46
N ILE A 33 1.68 15.86 0.19
CA ILE A 33 2.02 14.47 0.46
C ILE A 33 2.98 14.01 -0.63
N PRO A 34 4.15 13.44 -0.28
CA PRO A 34 5.06 12.87 -1.26
C PRO A 34 4.37 11.82 -2.13
N ASP A 35 4.77 11.77 -3.40
CA ASP A 35 4.29 10.74 -4.32
C ASP A 35 4.69 9.33 -3.85
N PRO A 36 3.94 8.29 -4.26
CA PRO A 36 4.25 6.90 -3.95
C PRO A 36 5.69 6.51 -4.34
N ALA A 37 6.30 5.64 -3.54
CA ALA A 37 7.62 5.11 -3.85
C ALA A 37 7.58 4.28 -5.14
N THR A 38 8.50 4.54 -6.08
CA THR A 38 8.65 3.80 -7.33
C THR A 38 9.89 2.91 -7.36
N THR A 39 10.87 3.15 -6.48
CA THR A 39 12.10 2.35 -6.35
C THR A 39 12.37 1.99 -4.88
N CYS A 40 13.28 1.05 -4.64
CA CYS A 40 13.70 0.72 -3.28
C CYS A 40 14.59 1.80 -2.65
N SER A 41 14.65 1.79 -1.32
CA SER A 41 15.48 2.70 -0.52
C SER A 41 17.00 2.51 -0.69
N ARG A 42 17.42 1.38 -1.27
CA ARG A 42 18.83 0.99 -1.40
C ARG A 42 19.10 0.32 -2.76
N PRO A 43 20.26 0.58 -3.39
CA PRO A 43 20.66 -0.07 -4.64
C PRO A 43 20.81 -1.59 -4.46
N GLY A 44 20.68 -2.31 -5.57
CA GLY A 44 20.80 -3.78 -5.63
C GLY A 44 19.58 -4.54 -5.10
N LEU A 45 18.51 -3.84 -4.70
CA LEU A 45 17.24 -4.46 -4.33
C LEU A 45 16.25 -4.43 -5.49
N ALA A 46 15.49 -5.50 -5.65
CA ALA A 46 14.31 -5.52 -6.52
C ALA A 46 13.11 -6.09 -5.76
N ALA A 47 12.04 -5.33 -5.65
CA ALA A 47 10.77 -5.82 -5.09
C ALA A 47 9.94 -6.49 -6.19
N LEU A 48 9.70 -7.80 -6.04
CA LEU A 48 8.74 -8.51 -6.89
C LEU A 48 7.34 -8.27 -6.36
N THR A 49 6.49 -7.67 -7.18
CA THR A 49 5.12 -7.34 -6.81
C THR A 49 4.12 -7.83 -7.86
N TYR A 50 2.95 -8.25 -7.39
CA TYR A 50 1.87 -8.85 -8.18
C TYR A 50 0.53 -8.25 -7.76
N ASP A 51 -0.24 -7.76 -8.72
CA ASP A 51 -1.52 -7.08 -8.48
C ASP A 51 -2.72 -7.93 -8.91
N ASP A 52 -3.90 -7.44 -8.57
CA ASP A 52 -5.25 -7.82 -9.03
C ASP A 52 -5.87 -9.11 -8.50
N GLY A 53 -5.08 -9.99 -7.89
CA GLY A 53 -5.63 -11.16 -7.24
C GLY A 53 -6.24 -10.88 -5.86
N PRO A 54 -6.44 -11.88 -5.01
CA PRO A 54 -6.10 -13.29 -5.23
C PRO A 54 -6.85 -13.90 -6.41
N TYR A 55 -6.19 -14.79 -7.14
CA TYR A 55 -6.77 -15.53 -8.28
C TYR A 55 -6.14 -16.92 -8.40
N ASP A 56 -6.51 -17.69 -9.42
CA ASP A 56 -6.09 -19.08 -9.58
C ASP A 56 -4.57 -19.30 -9.71
N TYR A 57 -3.81 -18.32 -10.21
CA TYR A 57 -2.37 -18.47 -10.43
C TYR A 57 -1.49 -17.96 -9.28
N GLU A 58 -2.07 -17.33 -8.26
CA GLU A 58 -1.38 -16.80 -7.07
C GLU A 58 -0.42 -17.84 -6.47
N ASN A 59 -0.93 -19.02 -6.15
CA ASN A 59 -0.16 -20.05 -5.47
C ASN A 59 0.96 -20.64 -6.34
N LYS A 60 0.84 -20.55 -7.67
CA LYS A 60 1.92 -20.98 -8.57
C LYS A 60 3.11 -20.03 -8.48
N ILE A 61 2.84 -18.74 -8.38
CA ILE A 61 3.86 -17.70 -8.16
C ILE A 61 4.44 -17.85 -6.75
N SER A 62 3.58 -17.90 -5.72
CA SER A 62 4.02 -17.95 -4.32
C SER A 62 4.85 -19.22 -4.04
N ASP A 63 4.43 -20.39 -4.53
CA ASP A 63 5.17 -21.64 -4.38
C ASP A 63 6.53 -21.58 -5.08
N TYR A 64 6.59 -21.01 -6.30
CA TYR A 64 7.83 -20.85 -7.06
C TYR A 64 8.84 -19.96 -6.32
N LEU A 65 8.38 -18.83 -5.76
CA LEU A 65 9.22 -17.91 -5.00
C LEU A 65 9.65 -18.51 -3.65
N ASN A 66 8.72 -19.15 -2.94
CA ASN A 66 8.99 -19.76 -1.64
C ASN A 66 10.03 -20.89 -1.74
N ALA A 67 9.97 -21.71 -2.81
CA ALA A 67 10.98 -22.74 -3.09
C ALA A 67 12.41 -22.18 -3.31
N ARG A 68 12.53 -20.87 -3.55
CA ARG A 68 13.80 -20.15 -3.73
C ARG A 68 14.13 -19.23 -2.56
N HIS A 69 13.39 -19.33 -1.45
CA HIS A 69 13.50 -18.45 -0.29
C HIS A 69 13.31 -16.95 -0.61
N ILE A 70 12.56 -16.65 -1.67
CA ILE A 70 12.19 -15.28 -2.05
C ILE A 70 10.82 -14.96 -1.50
N LYS A 71 10.64 -13.74 -0.99
CA LYS A 71 9.33 -13.21 -0.59
C LYS A 71 8.93 -12.09 -1.53
N GLY A 72 7.89 -12.32 -2.34
CA GLY A 72 7.20 -11.28 -3.11
C GLY A 72 6.13 -10.52 -2.29
N THR A 73 5.53 -9.52 -2.94
CA THR A 73 4.37 -8.76 -2.45
C THR A 73 3.18 -8.99 -3.37
N PHE A 74 2.01 -9.25 -2.80
CA PHE A 74 0.75 -9.45 -3.50
C PHE A 74 -0.22 -8.37 -3.07
N TYR A 75 -0.58 -7.45 -3.97
CA TYR A 75 -1.55 -6.40 -3.72
C TYR A 75 -2.93 -6.90 -4.13
N VAL A 76 -3.75 -7.21 -3.14
CA VAL A 76 -5.00 -7.93 -3.37
C VAL A 76 -6.23 -7.03 -3.37
N ASN A 77 -7.19 -7.39 -4.21
CA ASN A 77 -8.54 -6.87 -4.24
C ASN A 77 -9.50 -7.67 -3.36
N GLY A 78 -10.69 -7.10 -3.15
CA GLY A 78 -11.78 -7.75 -2.44
C GLY A 78 -12.81 -8.42 -3.35
N ASN A 79 -13.18 -7.75 -4.44
CA ASN A 79 -14.15 -8.20 -5.42
C ASN A 79 -13.74 -7.63 -6.79
N ASN A 80 -12.82 -8.32 -7.46
CA ASN A 80 -12.28 -7.93 -8.77
C ASN A 80 -12.46 -9.08 -9.78
N TYR A 81 -11.45 -9.94 -9.91
CA TYR A 81 -11.54 -11.16 -10.72
C TYR A 81 -12.45 -12.20 -10.07
N ASP A 82 -12.29 -12.38 -8.76
CA ASP A 82 -13.14 -13.22 -7.92
C ASP A 82 -13.48 -12.50 -6.60
N CYS A 83 -14.41 -13.06 -5.84
CA CYS A 83 -14.66 -12.60 -4.48
C CYS A 83 -13.57 -13.15 -3.53
N ILE A 84 -12.94 -12.27 -2.76
CA ILE A 84 -11.91 -12.64 -1.76
C ILE A 84 -12.43 -13.63 -0.71
N TYR A 85 -13.76 -13.71 -0.54
CA TYR A 85 -14.43 -14.65 0.34
C TYR A 85 -14.84 -15.96 -0.32
N ASP A 86 -14.48 -16.24 -1.57
CA ASP A 86 -14.69 -17.56 -2.16
C ASP A 86 -13.76 -18.60 -1.53
N GLU A 87 -14.20 -19.84 -1.39
CA GLU A 87 -13.45 -20.84 -0.61
C GLU A 87 -12.07 -21.15 -1.20
N ALA A 88 -11.99 -21.28 -2.52
CA ALA A 88 -10.72 -21.48 -3.23
C ALA A 88 -9.78 -20.29 -3.02
N ILE A 89 -10.31 -19.07 -3.16
CA ILE A 89 -9.59 -17.82 -3.01
C ILE A 89 -9.05 -17.63 -1.59
N VAL A 90 -9.88 -17.88 -0.57
CA VAL A 90 -9.45 -17.87 0.85
C VAL A 90 -8.31 -18.85 1.09
N LYS A 91 -8.34 -20.03 0.45
CA LYS A 91 -7.28 -21.04 0.56
C LYS A 91 -5.99 -20.57 -0.10
N HIS A 92 -6.07 -19.96 -1.29
CA HIS A 92 -4.90 -19.41 -1.99
C HIS A 92 -4.21 -18.34 -1.15
N LEU A 93 -4.99 -17.36 -0.68
CA LEU A 93 -4.49 -16.24 0.10
C LEU A 93 -3.85 -16.68 1.42
N LYS A 94 -4.47 -17.63 2.14
CA LYS A 94 -3.89 -18.21 3.37
C LYS A 94 -2.57 -18.91 3.10
N ARG A 95 -2.45 -19.62 1.98
CA ARG A 95 -1.20 -20.32 1.61
C ARG A 95 -0.08 -19.31 1.36
N THR A 96 -0.31 -18.33 0.50
CA THR A 96 0.67 -17.27 0.18
C THR A 96 1.12 -16.53 1.43
N PHE A 97 0.17 -16.15 2.30
CA PHE A 97 0.49 -15.52 3.57
C PHE A 97 1.29 -16.44 4.51
N SER A 98 0.93 -17.72 4.63
CA SER A 98 1.65 -18.68 5.49
C SER A 98 3.10 -18.93 5.04
N GLN A 99 3.40 -18.69 3.77
CA GLN A 99 4.74 -18.72 3.21
C GLN A 99 5.54 -17.45 3.54
N GLY A 100 4.95 -16.46 4.21
CA GLY A 100 5.63 -15.22 4.58
C GLY A 100 5.74 -14.19 3.45
N HIS A 101 4.95 -14.34 2.40
CA HIS A 101 4.76 -13.28 1.40
C HIS A 101 3.99 -12.10 2.02
N LEU A 102 4.27 -10.89 1.52
CA LEU A 102 3.56 -9.70 1.98
C LEU A 102 2.23 -9.58 1.22
N ILE A 103 1.14 -9.44 1.97
CA ILE A 103 -0.20 -9.13 1.42
C ILE A 103 -0.50 -7.65 1.64
N GLY A 104 -0.61 -6.89 0.55
CA GLY A 104 -1.00 -5.47 0.51
C GLY A 104 -2.42 -5.30 0.01
N SER A 105 -2.97 -4.08 0.13
CA SER A 105 -4.30 -3.75 -0.41
C SER A 105 -4.22 -3.10 -1.78
N HIS A 106 -5.15 -3.45 -2.67
CA HIS A 106 -5.31 -2.85 -3.99
C HIS A 106 -6.71 -2.25 -4.22
N THR A 107 -7.39 -1.81 -3.15
CA THR A 107 -8.84 -1.46 -3.10
C THR A 107 -9.77 -2.68 -3.18
N TRP A 108 -11.05 -2.48 -2.88
CA TRP A 108 -12.04 -3.56 -2.92
C TRP A 108 -12.34 -3.98 -4.36
N SER A 109 -12.75 -3.02 -5.20
CA SER A 109 -13.28 -3.28 -6.54
C SER A 109 -12.39 -2.78 -7.69
N HIS A 110 -11.10 -2.60 -7.42
CA HIS A 110 -10.13 -2.07 -8.38
C HIS A 110 -10.48 -0.66 -8.89
N ALA A 111 -11.12 0.17 -8.06
CA ALA A 111 -11.55 1.51 -8.46
C ALA A 111 -10.38 2.50 -8.54
N ASN A 112 -10.38 3.36 -9.57
CA ASN A 112 -9.43 4.47 -9.65
C ASN A 112 -9.64 5.45 -8.49
N ILE A 113 -8.72 5.47 -7.54
CA ILE A 113 -8.89 6.25 -6.30
C ILE A 113 -8.85 7.77 -6.52
N SER A 114 -8.34 8.26 -7.65
CA SER A 114 -8.31 9.69 -7.96
C SER A 114 -9.68 10.24 -8.41
N SER A 115 -10.61 9.35 -8.80
CA SER A 115 -11.98 9.75 -9.16
C SER A 115 -12.97 9.63 -7.99
N LEU A 116 -12.55 9.00 -6.87
CA LEU A 116 -13.43 8.72 -5.74
C LEU A 116 -13.63 9.93 -4.81
N SER A 117 -14.83 10.02 -4.26
CA SER A 117 -15.07 10.78 -3.04
C SER A 117 -14.31 10.19 -1.85
N ALA A 118 -14.16 10.97 -0.78
CA ALA A 118 -13.51 10.47 0.42
C ALA A 118 -14.28 9.30 1.05
N ALA A 119 -15.63 9.31 0.98
CA ALA A 119 -16.46 8.24 1.51
C ALA A 119 -16.27 6.94 0.72
N GLU A 120 -16.27 7.02 -0.61
CA GLU A 120 -16.06 5.87 -1.49
C GLU A 120 -14.66 5.27 -1.29
N LEU A 121 -13.61 6.09 -1.23
CA LEU A 121 -12.27 5.57 -0.96
C LEU A 121 -12.19 4.90 0.42
N ASN A 122 -12.79 5.48 1.46
CA ASN A 122 -12.82 4.82 2.77
C ASN A 122 -13.58 3.49 2.74
N GLN A 123 -14.70 3.41 2.02
CA GLN A 123 -15.43 2.15 1.85
C GLN A 123 -14.58 1.08 1.15
N GLN A 124 -13.86 1.45 0.09
CA GLN A 124 -12.94 0.55 -0.62
C GLN A 124 -11.86 -0.01 0.30
N LEU A 125 -11.31 0.83 1.19
CA LEU A 125 -10.27 0.42 2.14
C LEU A 125 -10.84 -0.40 3.30
N ASP A 126 -11.97 0.00 3.87
CA ASP A 126 -12.62 -0.69 4.99
C ASP A 126 -12.95 -2.14 4.64
N LEU A 127 -13.51 -2.37 3.45
CA LEU A 127 -13.93 -3.72 3.05
C LEU A 127 -12.73 -4.67 2.91
N VAL A 128 -11.62 -4.22 2.30
CA VAL A 128 -10.39 -5.05 2.19
C VAL A 128 -9.76 -5.27 3.56
N GLU A 129 -9.69 -4.23 4.40
CA GLU A 129 -9.15 -4.34 5.76
C GLU A 129 -9.94 -5.38 6.58
N VAL A 130 -11.27 -5.32 6.55
CA VAL A 130 -12.14 -6.28 7.23
C VAL A 130 -11.94 -7.69 6.69
N ALA A 131 -11.84 -7.86 5.37
CA ALA A 131 -11.63 -9.17 4.76
C ALA A 131 -10.27 -9.78 5.19
N LEU A 132 -9.18 -9.02 5.12
CA LEU A 132 -7.86 -9.51 5.52
C LEU A 132 -7.76 -9.77 7.02
N ILE A 133 -8.43 -8.97 7.87
CA ILE A 133 -8.54 -9.28 9.30
C ILE A 133 -9.27 -10.61 9.51
N LYS A 134 -10.41 -10.82 8.85
CA LYS A 134 -11.18 -12.08 8.95
C LYS A 134 -10.38 -13.28 8.45
N ILE A 135 -9.74 -13.17 7.28
CA ILE A 135 -9.12 -14.30 6.58
C ILE A 135 -7.75 -14.65 7.16
N LEU A 136 -6.94 -13.63 7.44
CA LEU A 136 -5.52 -13.76 7.78
C LEU A 136 -5.19 -13.27 9.19
N GLY A 137 -6.09 -12.54 9.85
CA GLY A 137 -5.80 -11.94 11.15
C GLY A 137 -4.86 -10.74 11.05
N VAL A 138 -4.81 -10.04 9.91
CA VAL A 138 -3.92 -8.89 9.71
C VAL A 138 -4.62 -7.72 9.03
N LYS A 139 -4.23 -6.50 9.41
CA LYS A 139 -4.65 -5.26 8.73
C LYS A 139 -3.53 -4.77 7.81
N PRO A 140 -3.78 -4.61 6.50
CA PRO A 140 -2.74 -4.24 5.53
C PRO A 140 -2.12 -2.88 5.85
N LYS A 141 -0.81 -2.77 5.68
CA LYS A 141 -0.05 -1.51 5.80
C LYS A 141 0.42 -0.97 4.46
N PHE A 142 0.57 -1.84 3.47
CA PHE A 142 1.01 -1.47 2.13
C PHE A 142 -0.18 -1.40 1.19
N PHE A 143 -0.17 -0.39 0.35
CA PHE A 143 -1.21 -0.14 -0.64
C PHE A 143 -0.59 0.22 -1.98
N ARG A 144 -1.21 -0.26 -3.06
CA ARG A 144 -0.94 0.22 -4.41
C ARG A 144 -2.23 0.78 -4.99
N PRO A 145 -2.24 1.99 -5.57
CA PRO A 145 -3.41 2.51 -6.28
C PRO A 145 -3.66 1.73 -7.57
N PRO A 146 -4.90 1.26 -7.84
CA PRO A 146 -5.30 0.78 -9.16
C PRO A 146 -4.87 1.75 -10.26
N TYR A 147 -4.40 1.21 -11.38
CA TYR A 147 -3.90 1.96 -12.54
C TYR A 147 -2.69 2.88 -12.25
N GLY A 148 -2.08 2.76 -11.06
CA GLY A 148 -1.08 3.70 -10.57
C GLY A 148 -1.62 5.12 -10.34
N ALA A 149 -2.94 5.31 -10.40
CA ALA A 149 -3.60 6.60 -10.40
C ALA A 149 -3.89 7.10 -8.97
N PHE A 150 -3.52 8.35 -8.68
CA PHE A 150 -3.74 8.98 -7.38
C PHE A 150 -3.83 10.51 -7.53
N ASP A 151 -4.34 11.15 -6.48
CA ASP A 151 -4.30 12.60 -6.29
C ASP A 151 -3.90 12.93 -4.84
N GLN A 152 -3.63 14.21 -4.55
CA GLN A 152 -3.21 14.61 -3.20
C GLN A 152 -4.27 14.33 -2.12
N LYS A 153 -5.56 14.33 -2.49
CA LYS A 153 -6.67 14.03 -1.58
C LYS A 153 -6.68 12.55 -1.17
N SER A 154 -6.56 11.65 -2.15
CA SER A 154 -6.52 10.20 -1.92
C SER A 154 -5.25 9.80 -1.17
N LEU A 155 -4.08 10.38 -1.50
CA LEU A 155 -2.85 10.19 -0.74
C LEU A 155 -2.98 10.66 0.71
N ALA A 156 -3.64 11.81 0.96
CA ALA A 156 -3.88 12.29 2.32
C ALA A 156 -4.77 11.33 3.14
N ILE A 157 -5.78 10.72 2.51
CA ILE A 157 -6.63 9.70 3.14
C ILE A 157 -5.80 8.45 3.47
N LEU A 158 -5.02 7.93 2.52
CA LEU A 158 -4.16 6.77 2.71
C LEU A 158 -3.15 7.00 3.84
N LYS A 159 -2.48 8.16 3.86
CA LYS A 159 -1.55 8.55 4.94
C LYS A 159 -2.25 8.61 6.30
N LYS A 160 -3.44 9.23 6.38
CA LYS A 160 -4.22 9.29 7.63
C LYS A 160 -4.63 7.90 8.13
N ARG A 161 -4.84 6.96 7.21
CA ARG A 161 -5.16 5.55 7.51
C ARG A 161 -3.92 4.67 7.73
N GLY A 162 -2.71 5.24 7.76
CA GLY A 162 -1.48 4.52 8.08
C GLY A 162 -0.92 3.66 6.95
N TYR A 163 -1.37 3.87 5.70
CA TYR A 163 -0.84 3.16 4.55
C TYR A 163 0.51 3.72 4.09
N ILE A 164 1.36 2.82 3.62
CA ILE A 164 2.55 3.11 2.82
C ILE A 164 2.21 2.80 1.38
N VAL A 165 2.32 3.80 0.52
CA VAL A 165 1.90 3.71 -0.88
C VAL A 165 3.11 3.48 -1.78
N ALA A 166 3.04 2.49 -2.67
CA ALA A 166 4.10 2.19 -3.64
C ALA A 166 3.51 1.94 -5.03
N ASN A 167 4.12 2.56 -6.04
CA ASN A 167 3.94 2.25 -7.45
C ASN A 167 5.10 1.35 -7.91
N TRP A 168 5.62 1.56 -9.11
CA TRP A 168 6.67 0.75 -9.72
C TRP A 168 7.63 1.63 -10.54
N SER A 169 8.84 1.13 -10.74
CA SER A 169 9.84 1.69 -11.65
C SER A 169 9.96 0.89 -12.94
N PHE A 170 9.42 -0.33 -12.94
CA PHE A 170 9.42 -1.26 -14.05
C PHE A 170 8.05 -1.90 -14.19
N ASP A 171 7.51 -1.91 -15.40
CA ASP A 171 6.28 -2.59 -15.77
C ASP A 171 6.62 -3.77 -16.68
N SER A 172 6.08 -4.95 -16.37
CA SER A 172 6.21 -6.11 -17.26
C SER A 172 5.28 -6.06 -18.46
N GLU A 173 4.31 -5.14 -18.43
CA GLU A 173 3.26 -4.92 -19.41
C GLU A 173 2.34 -6.14 -19.65
N ASP A 174 2.37 -7.11 -18.73
CA ASP A 174 1.60 -8.36 -18.80
C ASP A 174 0.08 -8.12 -18.84
N ALA A 175 -0.40 -7.05 -18.20
CA ALA A 175 -1.81 -6.67 -18.22
C ALA A 175 -2.22 -5.80 -19.42
N VAL A 176 -1.29 -5.13 -20.10
CA VAL A 176 -1.59 -4.18 -21.20
C VAL A 176 -1.35 -4.77 -22.60
N GLY A 177 -1.20 -6.09 -22.69
CA GLY A 177 -1.19 -6.83 -23.95
C GLY A 177 0.19 -7.28 -24.44
N ALA A 178 1.25 -7.13 -23.64
CA ALA A 178 2.56 -7.69 -23.99
C ALA A 178 2.50 -9.22 -24.05
N THR A 179 3.16 -9.83 -25.05
CA THR A 179 3.37 -11.28 -25.06
C THR A 179 4.39 -11.65 -23.98
N PRO A 180 4.41 -12.92 -23.52
CA PRO A 180 5.40 -13.35 -22.53
C PRO A 180 6.84 -13.09 -22.98
N GLU A 181 7.12 -13.22 -24.27
CA GLU A 181 8.44 -12.95 -24.86
C GLU A 181 8.82 -11.48 -24.79
N GLN A 182 7.85 -10.56 -24.95
CA GLN A 182 8.06 -9.13 -24.77
C GLN A 182 8.33 -8.80 -23.30
N SER A 183 7.52 -9.29 -22.36
CA SER A 183 7.76 -9.09 -20.93
C SER A 183 9.13 -9.66 -20.50
N MET A 184 9.50 -10.85 -20.99
CA MET A 184 10.82 -11.44 -20.76
C MET A 184 11.96 -10.58 -21.34
N ALA A 185 11.78 -10.01 -22.54
CA ALA A 185 12.76 -9.08 -23.11
C ALA A 185 12.90 -7.81 -22.26
N SER A 186 11.80 -7.24 -21.75
CA SER A 186 11.84 -6.10 -20.82
C SER A 186 12.59 -6.43 -19.54
N TYR A 187 12.38 -7.61 -18.95
CA TYR A 187 13.15 -8.09 -17.80
C TYR A 187 14.65 -8.27 -18.10
N LYS A 188 15.00 -8.65 -19.34
CA LYS A 188 16.39 -8.70 -19.78
C LYS A 188 17.04 -7.33 -19.82
N GLU A 189 16.33 -6.31 -20.28
CA GLU A 189 16.83 -4.93 -20.22
C GLU A 189 16.93 -4.42 -18.78
N LEU A 190 15.92 -4.71 -17.92
CA LEU A 190 15.95 -4.40 -16.49
C LEU A 190 17.19 -4.98 -15.79
N SER A 191 17.56 -6.21 -16.13
CA SER A 191 18.71 -6.90 -15.51
C SER A 191 20.03 -6.16 -15.73
N LYS A 192 20.17 -5.42 -16.83
CA LYS A 192 21.37 -4.63 -17.15
C LYS A 192 21.48 -3.35 -16.33
N GLN A 193 20.39 -2.93 -15.67
CA GLN A 193 20.37 -1.71 -14.87
C GLN A 193 20.95 -1.89 -13.46
N PHE A 194 21.37 -3.11 -13.08
CA PHE A 194 22.01 -3.33 -11.79
C PHE A 194 23.22 -2.38 -11.60
N PRO A 195 23.37 -1.71 -10.45
CA PRO A 195 22.64 -1.91 -9.19
C PRO A 195 21.47 -0.93 -8.95
N ALA A 196 20.91 -0.27 -9.96
CA ALA A 196 19.75 0.60 -9.77
C ALA A 196 18.57 -0.21 -9.23
N SER A 197 18.02 0.20 -8.08
CA SER A 197 16.96 -0.57 -7.41
C SER A 197 15.62 -0.49 -8.13
N GLN A 198 14.81 -1.54 -7.99
CA GLN A 198 13.57 -1.69 -8.75
C GLN A 198 12.36 -2.04 -7.88
N ILE A 199 11.19 -1.57 -8.26
CA ILE A 199 9.90 -2.17 -7.88
C ILE A 199 9.22 -2.60 -9.18
N THR A 200 8.93 -3.89 -9.32
CA THR A 200 8.41 -4.47 -10.57
C THR A 200 6.90 -4.67 -10.50
N LEU A 201 6.13 -4.16 -11.47
CA LEU A 201 4.72 -4.45 -11.64
C LEU A 201 4.52 -5.71 -12.51
N ASN A 202 3.71 -6.63 -12.00
CA ASN A 202 3.20 -7.82 -12.69
C ASN A 202 1.79 -8.09 -12.13
N HIS A 203 1.07 -9.03 -12.72
CA HIS A 203 -0.29 -9.39 -12.30
C HIS A 203 -0.41 -10.90 -12.09
N GLU A 204 -0.88 -11.31 -10.92
CA GLU A 204 -1.04 -12.74 -10.60
C GLU A 204 -2.25 -13.39 -11.26
N THR A 205 -3.08 -12.59 -11.93
CA THR A 205 -4.28 -13.02 -12.65
C THR A 205 -3.96 -13.60 -14.03
N TYR A 206 -2.70 -13.49 -14.48
CA TYR A 206 -2.25 -13.97 -15.79
C TYR A 206 -1.46 -15.27 -15.69
N GLN A 207 -1.95 -16.32 -16.36
CA GLN A 207 -1.29 -17.63 -16.40
C GLN A 207 0.16 -17.52 -16.89
N THR A 208 0.39 -16.72 -17.92
CA THR A 208 1.71 -16.50 -18.51
C THR A 208 2.69 -15.83 -17.56
N THR A 209 2.20 -14.94 -16.69
CA THR A 209 3.01 -14.31 -15.65
C THR A 209 3.51 -15.35 -14.64
N ALA A 210 2.63 -16.27 -14.23
CA ALA A 210 2.97 -17.35 -13.31
C ALA A 210 3.85 -18.44 -13.95
N GLU A 211 3.61 -18.79 -15.21
CA GLU A 211 4.23 -19.96 -15.86
C GLU A 211 5.49 -19.64 -16.66
N LYS A 212 5.64 -18.41 -17.15
CA LYS A 212 6.72 -18.02 -18.06
C LYS A 212 7.51 -16.83 -17.55
N VAL A 213 6.84 -15.69 -17.30
CA VAL A 213 7.52 -14.43 -17.00
C VAL A 213 8.23 -14.50 -15.65
N THR A 214 7.54 -14.88 -14.57
CA THR A 214 8.16 -15.01 -13.24
C THR A 214 9.29 -16.04 -13.23
N PRO A 215 9.11 -17.27 -13.79
CA PRO A 215 10.20 -18.24 -13.87
C PRO A 215 11.43 -17.81 -14.66
N TYR A 216 11.27 -16.90 -15.63
CA TYR A 216 12.37 -16.31 -16.39
C TYR A 216 13.04 -15.15 -15.64
N ALA A 217 12.24 -14.21 -15.12
CA ALA A 217 12.70 -12.98 -14.49
C ALA A 217 13.52 -13.24 -13.23
N VAL A 218 13.06 -14.14 -12.36
CA VAL A 218 13.70 -14.42 -11.07
C VAL A 218 15.17 -14.84 -11.19
N PRO A 219 15.52 -15.92 -11.92
CA PRO A 219 16.93 -16.32 -12.05
C PRO A 219 17.76 -15.29 -12.81
N LEU A 220 17.16 -14.55 -13.75
CA LEU A 220 17.85 -13.50 -14.49
C LEU A 220 18.26 -12.33 -13.58
N LEU A 221 17.35 -11.85 -12.74
CA LEU A 221 17.64 -10.78 -11.79
C LEU A 221 18.61 -11.22 -10.70
N GLN A 222 18.49 -12.45 -10.20
CA GLN A 222 19.48 -13.02 -9.27
C GLN A 222 20.87 -13.09 -9.90
N LYS A 223 20.96 -13.54 -11.17
CA LYS A 223 22.24 -13.60 -11.91
C LYS A 223 22.84 -12.21 -12.13
N ALA A 224 22.02 -11.19 -12.31
CA ALA A 224 22.46 -9.80 -12.43
C ALA A 224 22.96 -9.21 -11.09
N GLY A 225 22.65 -9.85 -9.96
CA GLY A 225 23.12 -9.45 -8.63
C GLY A 225 22.05 -8.84 -7.73
N TYR A 226 20.79 -8.77 -8.18
CA TYR A 226 19.71 -8.25 -7.34
C TYR A 226 19.39 -9.18 -6.17
N LYS A 227 19.18 -8.58 -4.99
CA LYS A 227 18.46 -9.23 -3.89
C LYS A 227 16.96 -9.03 -4.10
N LEU A 228 16.24 -10.12 -4.30
CA LEU A 228 14.80 -10.12 -4.52
C LEU A 228 14.07 -10.14 -3.18
N VAL A 229 13.22 -9.14 -2.93
CA VAL A 229 12.61 -8.87 -1.62
C VAL A 229 11.14 -8.49 -1.74
N HIS A 230 10.42 -8.44 -0.62
CA HIS A 230 9.07 -7.85 -0.58
C HIS A 230 9.16 -6.34 -0.36
N ILE A 231 8.05 -5.61 -0.57
CA ILE A 231 8.04 -4.15 -0.59
C ILE A 231 8.49 -3.52 0.75
N SER A 232 8.15 -4.13 1.89
CA SER A 232 8.56 -3.60 3.20
C SER A 232 10.08 -3.57 3.41
N GLU A 233 10.80 -4.59 2.91
CA GLU A 233 12.27 -4.63 2.99
C GLU A 233 12.88 -3.68 1.95
N CYS A 234 12.32 -3.64 0.74
CA CYS A 234 12.68 -2.69 -0.32
C CYS A 234 12.63 -1.24 0.18
N LEU A 235 11.57 -0.86 0.90
CA LEU A 235 11.39 0.49 1.45
C LEU A 235 12.08 0.69 2.81
N GLY A 236 12.79 -0.31 3.34
CA GLY A 236 13.55 -0.20 4.58
C GLY A 236 12.69 -0.09 5.85
N THR A 237 11.44 -0.55 5.80
CA THR A 237 10.48 -0.43 6.90
C THR A 237 10.47 -1.61 7.87
N GLY A 238 11.20 -2.69 7.54
CA GLY A 238 11.39 -3.86 8.38
C GLY A 238 10.92 -5.17 7.74
N THR A 239 11.09 -6.28 8.46
CA THR A 239 10.77 -7.65 7.99
C THR A 239 10.00 -8.47 9.03
N LYS A 240 9.78 -7.95 10.24
CA LYS A 240 8.94 -8.61 11.23
C LYS A 240 7.49 -8.45 10.81
N LEU A 241 6.63 -9.38 11.20
CA LEU A 241 5.20 -9.32 10.86
C LEU A 241 4.53 -8.00 11.30
N THR A 242 4.96 -7.44 12.43
CA THR A 242 4.50 -6.12 12.93
C THR A 242 5.01 -4.92 12.12
N ASP A 243 6.07 -5.11 11.33
CA ASP A 243 6.55 -4.10 10.38
C ASP A 243 5.70 -4.11 9.11
N LEU A 244 5.19 -5.29 8.74
CA LEU A 244 4.44 -5.54 7.49
C LEU A 244 2.96 -5.11 7.56
N TYR A 245 2.38 -5.11 8.76
CA TYR A 245 0.94 -4.91 8.98
C TYR A 245 0.67 -3.85 10.06
N GLN A 246 -0.43 -3.12 9.91
CA GLN A 246 -0.83 -2.13 10.92
C GLN A 246 -1.32 -2.80 12.21
N TRP A 247 -1.86 -4.01 12.08
CA TRP A 247 -2.35 -4.83 13.18
C TRP A 247 -2.18 -6.31 12.83
N VAL A 248 -1.85 -7.10 13.84
CA VAL A 248 -1.68 -8.56 13.75
C VAL A 248 -2.43 -9.20 14.92
N GLY A 249 -3.27 -10.17 14.62
CA GLY A 249 -4.02 -10.96 15.59
C GLY A 249 -4.38 -12.33 15.02
N LYS A 250 -5.57 -12.82 15.35
CA LYS A 250 -6.05 -14.15 14.91
C LYS A 250 -7.09 -14.00 13.80
N PRO A 251 -7.05 -14.86 12.77
CA PRO A 251 -8.14 -14.98 11.82
C PRO A 251 -9.47 -15.32 12.51
N SER A 252 -10.57 -14.90 11.90
CA SER A 252 -11.92 -15.25 12.32
C SER A 252 -12.33 -16.64 11.81
N VAL A 253 -13.33 -17.23 12.46
CA VAL A 253 -14.06 -18.37 11.89
C VAL A 253 -14.98 -17.84 10.79
N ARG A 254 -15.07 -18.58 9.67
CA ARG A 254 -15.98 -18.22 8.57
C ARG A 254 -17.43 -18.20 9.07
N ASP A 255 -18.16 -17.15 8.71
CA ASP A 255 -19.59 -16.99 8.97
C ASP A 255 -20.30 -16.40 7.74
N ALA A 256 -21.59 -16.11 7.85
CA ALA A 256 -22.42 -15.59 6.76
C ALA A 256 -22.00 -14.17 6.29
N SER A 257 -21.17 -13.44 7.05
CA SER A 257 -20.68 -12.11 6.67
C SER A 257 -19.48 -12.15 5.72
N TRP A 258 -19.02 -13.34 5.32
CA TRP A 258 -17.98 -13.54 4.32
C TRP A 258 -18.64 -13.58 2.94
N THR A 259 -19.00 -12.40 2.43
CA THR A 259 -19.67 -12.26 1.14
C THR A 259 -19.29 -10.95 0.46
N CYS A 260 -19.24 -10.97 -0.87
CA CYS A 260 -19.13 -9.77 -1.71
C CYS A 260 -20.50 -9.24 -2.19
N ASN A 261 -21.60 -9.93 -1.85
CA ASN A 261 -22.94 -9.50 -2.24
C ASN A 261 -23.27 -8.13 -1.63
N GLY A 262 -23.77 -7.21 -2.46
CA GLY A 262 -24.12 -5.85 -2.03
C GLY A 262 -22.93 -4.94 -1.77
N THR A 263 -21.72 -5.35 -2.16
CA THR A 263 -20.51 -4.51 -2.14
C THR A 263 -20.25 -3.90 -3.52
N PRO A 264 -19.37 -2.89 -3.65
CA PRO A 264 -19.01 -2.34 -4.96
C PRO A 264 -18.55 -3.44 -5.94
N ALA A 265 -19.08 -3.39 -7.16
CA ALA A 265 -18.68 -4.27 -8.26
C ALA A 265 -17.38 -3.76 -8.92
N PRO A 266 -16.63 -4.64 -9.61
CA PRO A 266 -15.45 -4.23 -10.37
C PRO A 266 -15.78 -3.04 -11.28
N THR A 267 -14.89 -2.07 -11.32
CA THR A 267 -15.01 -0.96 -12.27
C THR A 267 -14.14 -1.28 -13.48
N ASP A 268 -14.76 -1.45 -14.63
CA ASP A 268 -14.05 -1.44 -15.91
C ASP A 268 -13.45 -0.03 -16.10
N ASN A 269 -12.15 0.07 -16.32
CA ASN A 269 -11.54 1.27 -16.91
C ASN A 269 -11.09 0.95 -18.33
#